data_AF-A0AAN6SMD1-F1
#
_entry.id   AF-A0AAN6SMD1-F1
#
_cell.length_a   1.000
_cell.length_b   1.000
_cell.length_c   1.000
_cell.angle_alpha   90.00
_cell.angle_beta   90.00
_cell.angle_gamma   90.00
#
_symmetry.space_group_name_H-M   'P 1'
#
loop_
_entity.id
_entity.type
_entity.pdbx_description
1 polymer ?
#
loop_
_entity_poly.entity_id
_entity_poly.type
_entity_poly.pdbx_seq_one_letter_code
_entity_poly.pdbx_strand_id
1 'polypeptide(L)'
;MVNLISAAKTAVAAYASAISLAGNSSIPYSTTAAAMVELYHPNFTSFTLGAVTVFPDNAFARAAIEANLAQYNNSGLGTDFRYERSRIEAVGGTSAVVWITWRIVPAQRELGGNGGMGKGTGWTFTDVYGFRVPAEGQSGAWEWSNADDEYEKLAENYPGFFS
;
A
#
# COMPACT_ATOMS: atom_id res chain seq x y z
N MET A 1 -29.00 4.02 -0.46
CA MET A 1 -28.16 2.91 -0.97
C MET A 1 -26.79 3.46 -1.38
N VAL A 2 -25.78 3.23 -0.55
CA VAL A 2 -24.38 3.51 -0.94
C VAL A 2 -23.99 2.48 -2.00
N ASN A 3 -23.54 2.94 -3.17
CA ASN A 3 -22.99 2.05 -4.19
C ASN A 3 -21.63 1.55 -3.69
N LEU A 4 -21.54 0.28 -3.29
CA LEU A 4 -20.32 -0.34 -2.74
C LEU A 4 -19.10 -0.15 -3.65
N ILE A 5 -19.26 -0.30 -4.96
CA ILE A 5 -18.17 -0.12 -5.92
C ILE A 5 -17.72 1.35 -5.92
N SER A 6 -18.65 2.29 -5.83
CA SER A 6 -18.29 3.71 -5.69
C SER A 6 -17.56 3.99 -4.38
N ALA A 7 -17.98 3.39 -3.26
CA ALA A 7 -17.31 3.55 -1.98
C ALA A 7 -15.88 2.98 -2.01
N ALA A 8 -15.70 1.79 -2.59
CA ALA A 8 -14.38 1.19 -2.77
C ALA A 8 -13.48 2.05 -3.67
N LYS A 9 -14.01 2.62 -4.78
CA LYS A 9 -13.26 3.56 -5.63
C LYS A 9 -12.80 4.80 -4.86
N THR A 10 -13.66 5.35 -4.02
CA THR A 10 -13.31 6.49 -3.16
C THR A 10 -12.20 6.11 -2.17
N ALA A 11 -12.29 4.92 -1.56
CA ALA A 11 -11.26 4.43 -0.64
C ALA A 11 -9.91 4.21 -1.35
N VAL A 12 -9.90 3.63 -2.57
CA VAL A 12 -8.69 3.51 -3.40
C VAL A 12 -8.08 4.88 -3.67
N ALA A 13 -8.88 5.85 -4.11
CA ALA A 13 -8.40 7.20 -4.40
C ALA A 13 -7.79 7.87 -3.16
N ALA A 14 -8.46 7.76 -2.01
CA ALA A 14 -7.95 8.29 -0.74
C ALA A 14 -6.65 7.61 -0.31
N TYR A 15 -6.55 6.29 -0.45
CA TYR A 15 -5.36 5.52 -0.10
C TYR A 15 -4.18 5.85 -1.04
N ALA A 16 -4.44 5.99 -2.33
CA ALA A 16 -3.47 6.45 -3.32
C ALA A 16 -2.95 7.87 -3.03
N SER A 17 -3.85 8.78 -2.68
CA SER A 17 -3.45 10.12 -2.23
C SER A 17 -2.59 10.05 -0.96
N ALA A 18 -2.97 9.25 0.03
CA ALA A 18 -2.20 9.09 1.26
C ALA A 18 -0.78 8.57 1.00
N ILE A 19 -0.61 7.47 0.27
CA ILE A 19 0.73 6.89 0.04
C ILE A 19 1.62 7.80 -0.81
N SER A 20 1.06 8.55 -1.77
CA SER A 20 1.82 9.49 -2.59
C SER A 20 2.51 10.61 -1.80
N LEU A 21 2.02 10.90 -0.57
CA LEU A 21 2.69 11.84 0.33
C LEU A 21 4.11 11.38 0.68
N ALA A 22 4.36 10.07 0.73
CA ALA A 22 5.69 9.53 1.03
C ALA A 22 6.72 9.82 -0.07
N GLY A 23 6.30 10.11 -1.30
CA GLY A 23 7.21 10.52 -2.38
C GLY A 23 7.75 11.95 -2.23
N ASN A 24 7.17 12.76 -1.34
CA ASN A 24 7.62 14.12 -1.07
C ASN A 24 8.55 14.16 0.15
N SER A 25 9.84 14.41 -0.08
CA SER A 25 10.87 14.46 0.98
C SER A 25 10.65 15.54 2.05
N SER A 26 9.76 16.50 1.81
CA SER A 26 9.39 17.52 2.81
C SER A 26 8.25 17.09 3.72
N ILE A 27 7.61 15.95 3.47
CA ILE A 27 6.51 15.41 4.29
C ILE A 27 7.06 14.30 5.19
N PRO A 28 6.89 14.39 6.53
CA PRO A 28 7.28 13.31 7.43
C PRO A 28 6.49 12.02 7.15
N TYR A 29 7.15 10.86 7.23
CA TYR A 29 6.49 9.56 7.06
C TYR A 29 5.37 9.32 8.07
N SER A 30 5.47 9.90 9.28
CA SER A 30 4.39 9.88 10.26
C SER A 30 3.09 10.54 9.75
N THR A 31 3.18 11.54 8.88
CA THR A 31 2.00 12.16 8.23
C THR A 31 1.39 11.22 7.20
N THR A 32 2.20 10.55 6.39
CA THR A 32 1.74 9.54 5.44
C THR A 32 1.08 8.36 6.17
N ALA A 33 1.77 7.81 7.18
CA ALA A 33 1.27 6.72 8.01
C ALA A 33 -0.05 7.11 8.69
N ALA A 34 -0.15 8.35 9.18
CA ALA A 34 -1.39 8.83 9.76
C ALA A 34 -2.54 8.87 8.77
N ALA A 35 -2.33 9.34 7.53
CA ALA A 35 -3.36 9.36 6.50
C ALA A 35 -3.79 7.95 6.04
N MET A 36 -2.85 7.01 5.95
CA MET A 36 -3.15 5.63 5.54
C MET A 36 -3.97 4.88 6.60
N VAL A 37 -3.64 5.05 7.89
CA VAL A 37 -4.30 4.32 8.98
C VAL A 37 -5.75 4.75 9.23
N GLU A 38 -6.12 5.99 8.88
CA GLU A 38 -7.53 6.41 8.94
C GLU A 38 -8.43 5.62 7.96
N LEU A 39 -7.83 4.89 7.02
CA LEU A 39 -8.52 4.04 6.06
C LEU A 39 -8.55 2.57 6.49
N TYR A 40 -8.03 2.23 7.67
CA TYR A 40 -8.00 0.85 8.19
C TYR A 40 -9.13 0.60 9.18
N HIS A 41 -9.68 -0.60 9.11
CA HIS A 41 -10.58 -1.11 10.12
C HIS A 41 -9.77 -1.52 11.37
N PRO A 42 -10.34 -1.43 12.59
CA PRO A 42 -9.77 -2.08 13.75
C PRO A 42 -9.47 -3.56 13.47
N ASN A 43 -8.32 -4.05 13.95
CA ASN A 43 -7.79 -5.39 13.67
C ASN A 43 -7.43 -5.66 12.19
N PHE A 44 -6.99 -4.63 11.47
CA PHE A 44 -6.46 -4.79 10.12
C PHE A 44 -5.39 -5.90 10.09
N THR A 45 -5.49 -6.81 9.12
CA THR A 45 -4.56 -7.94 8.99
C THR A 45 -3.73 -7.85 7.72
N SER A 46 -2.41 -7.82 7.85
CA SER A 46 -1.47 -7.85 6.72
C SER A 46 -0.93 -9.25 6.50
N PHE A 47 -0.94 -9.70 5.25
CA PHE A 47 -0.32 -10.93 4.76
C PHE A 47 0.87 -10.59 3.87
N THR A 48 2.03 -11.18 4.15
CA THR A 48 3.26 -10.96 3.38
C THR A 48 4.15 -12.21 3.40
N LEU A 49 4.35 -12.85 2.25
CA LEU A 49 5.17 -14.04 2.04
C LEU A 49 4.92 -15.16 3.07
N GLY A 50 3.64 -15.39 3.40
CA GLY A 50 3.21 -16.38 4.39
C GLY A 50 3.23 -15.91 5.85
N ALA A 51 3.79 -14.73 6.14
CA ALA A 51 3.67 -14.08 7.45
C ALA A 51 2.30 -13.41 7.59
N VAL A 52 1.77 -13.42 8.82
CA VAL A 52 0.49 -12.80 9.19
C VAL A 52 0.73 -11.83 10.34
N THR A 53 0.36 -10.57 10.14
CA THR A 53 0.44 -9.54 11.18
C THR A 53 -0.93 -8.90 11.38
N VAL A 54 -1.48 -8.99 12.60
CA VAL A 54 -2.72 -8.30 12.97
C VAL A 54 -2.35 -7.01 13.68
N PHE A 55 -2.89 -5.88 13.22
CA PHE A 55 -2.67 -4.57 13.83
C PHE A 55 -3.70 -4.36 14.94
N PRO A 56 -3.30 -4.40 16.23
CA PRO A 56 -4.24 -4.33 17.34
C PRO A 56 -4.93 -2.96 17.44
N ASP A 57 -4.26 -1.90 16.98
CA ASP A 57 -4.75 -0.54 17.01
C ASP A 57 -4.05 0.33 15.96
N ASN A 58 -4.54 1.58 15.85
CA ASN A 58 -4.01 2.56 14.90
C ASN A 58 -2.59 3.04 15.27
N ALA A 59 -2.18 2.97 16.53
CA ALA A 59 -0.84 3.39 16.95
C ALA A 59 0.21 2.38 16.46
N PHE A 60 -0.07 1.08 16.60
CA PHE A 60 0.73 0.01 16.03
C PHE A 60 0.80 0.12 14.50
N ALA A 61 -0.35 0.29 13.84
CA ALA A 61 -0.41 0.43 12.39
C ALA A 61 0.42 1.62 11.89
N ARG A 62 0.34 2.77 12.57
CA ARG A 62 1.13 3.97 12.24
C ARG A 62 2.62 3.70 12.34
N ALA A 63 3.07 3.11 13.46
CA ALA A 63 4.48 2.79 13.68
C ALA A 63 5.01 1.78 12.64
N ALA A 64 4.21 0.76 12.29
CA ALA A 64 4.59 -0.23 11.30
C ALA A 64 4.74 0.36 9.89
N ILE A 65 3.80 1.21 9.45
CA ILE A 65 3.88 1.87 8.14
C ILE A 65 5.07 2.84 8.10
N GLU A 66 5.27 3.63 9.15
CA GLU A 66 6.40 4.57 9.23
C GLU A 66 7.74 3.83 9.17
N ALA A 67 7.89 2.73 9.90
CA ALA A 67 9.09 1.90 9.86
C ALA A 67 9.32 1.30 8.46
N ASN A 68 8.28 0.84 7.79
CA ASN A 68 8.37 0.33 6.42
C ASN A 68 8.83 1.42 5.44
N LEU A 69 8.19 2.60 5.45
CA LEU A 69 8.61 3.73 4.60
C LEU A 69 10.06 4.18 4.88
N ALA A 70 10.46 4.18 6.16
CA ALA A 70 11.84 4.47 6.53
C ALA A 70 12.81 3.42 6.00
N GLN A 71 12.46 2.12 6.03
CA GLN A 71 13.27 1.04 5.45
C GLN A 71 13.43 1.24 3.93
N TYR A 72 12.34 1.52 3.22
CA TYR A 72 12.37 1.85 1.80
C TYR A 72 13.34 2.99 1.49
N ASN A 73 13.27 4.08 2.24
CA ASN A 73 14.16 5.21 2.03
C ASN A 73 15.61 4.92 2.41
N ASN A 74 15.85 4.28 3.56
CA ASN A 74 17.19 3.97 4.06
C ASN A 74 17.94 2.96 3.19
N SER A 75 17.21 2.09 2.49
CA SER A 75 17.79 1.19 1.49
C SER A 75 18.34 1.94 0.26
N GLY A 76 17.92 3.19 0.03
CA GLY A 76 18.25 3.95 -1.18
C GLY A 76 17.26 3.75 -2.34
N LEU A 77 16.29 2.84 -2.18
CA LEU A 77 15.19 2.65 -3.12
C LEU A 77 14.29 3.89 -3.18
N GLY A 78 13.97 4.49 -2.03
CA GLY A 78 13.05 5.62 -1.94
C GLY A 78 11.59 5.20 -1.85
N THR A 79 10.70 6.18 -1.74
CA THR A 79 9.28 6.02 -1.35
C THR A 79 8.30 6.62 -2.36
N ASP A 80 8.71 6.81 -3.62
CA ASP A 80 7.83 7.30 -4.70
C ASP A 80 6.97 6.14 -5.22
N PHE A 81 5.86 5.88 -4.52
CA PHE A 81 4.81 4.97 -4.96
C PHE A 81 3.72 5.73 -5.71
N ARG A 82 3.37 5.23 -6.89
CA ARG A 82 2.38 5.84 -7.79
C ARG A 82 1.27 4.86 -8.08
N TYR A 83 0.03 5.31 -7.92
CA TYR A 83 -1.14 4.55 -8.33
C TYR A 83 -1.20 4.43 -9.86
N GLU A 84 -1.39 3.22 -10.36
CA GLU A 84 -1.54 2.96 -11.80
C GLU A 84 -3.00 2.62 -12.15
N ARG A 85 -3.58 1.65 -11.44
CA ARG A 85 -4.96 1.18 -11.68
C ARG A 85 -5.49 0.37 -10.51
N SER A 86 -6.80 0.15 -10.50
CA SER A 86 -7.45 -0.78 -9.59
C SER A 86 -8.50 -1.62 -10.29
N ARG A 87 -8.70 -2.84 -9.78
CA ARG A 87 -9.85 -3.70 -10.07
C ARG A 87 -10.61 -3.92 -8.77
N ILE A 88 -11.93 -3.84 -8.82
CA ILE A 88 -12.80 -3.97 -7.66
C ILE A 88 -13.85 -5.01 -7.98
N GLU A 89 -14.00 -6.01 -7.11
CA GLU A 89 -15.03 -7.04 -7.22
C GLU A 89 -15.84 -7.09 -5.94
N ALA A 90 -17.15 -6.82 -6.06
CA ALA A 90 -18.06 -6.99 -4.94
C ALA A 90 -18.17 -8.48 -4.59
N VAL A 91 -17.99 -8.81 -3.32
CA VAL A 91 -18.23 -10.14 -2.75
C VAL A 91 -19.66 -10.23 -2.22
N GLY A 92 -20.19 -9.12 -1.69
CA GLY A 92 -21.56 -9.01 -1.19
C GLY A 92 -22.04 -7.57 -1.18
N GLY A 93 -23.15 -7.30 -0.47
CA GLY A 93 -23.72 -5.95 -0.39
C GLY A 93 -22.85 -4.93 0.37
N THR A 94 -21.92 -5.40 1.19
CA THR A 94 -21.10 -4.57 2.08
C THR A 94 -19.60 -4.83 1.96
N SER A 95 -19.16 -5.76 1.12
CA SER A 95 -17.75 -6.16 1.04
C SER A 95 -17.27 -6.36 -0.40
N ALA A 96 -16.03 -5.97 -0.66
CA ALA A 96 -15.37 -6.13 -1.95
C ALA A 96 -13.91 -6.56 -1.78
N VAL A 97 -13.38 -7.24 -2.78
CA VAL A 97 -11.94 -7.43 -2.95
C VAL A 97 -11.44 -6.39 -3.94
N VAL A 98 -10.32 -5.76 -3.61
CA VAL A 98 -9.74 -4.66 -4.38
C VAL A 98 -8.29 -4.98 -4.68
N TRP A 99 -7.95 -5.04 -5.97
CA TRP A 99 -6.57 -5.15 -6.43
C TRP A 99 -6.11 -3.75 -6.80
N ILE A 100 -5.03 -3.27 -6.17
CA ILE A 100 -4.41 -1.98 -6.49
C ILE A 100 -3.04 -2.24 -7.08
N THR A 101 -2.85 -1.83 -8.34
CA THR A 101 -1.55 -1.87 -8.98
C THR A 101 -0.83 -0.55 -8.72
N TRP A 102 0.37 -0.67 -8.18
CA TRP A 102 1.28 0.45 -7.91
C TRP A 102 2.46 0.39 -8.87
N ARG A 103 3.13 1.54 -9.04
CA ARG A 103 4.50 1.63 -9.55
C ARG A 103 5.37 2.24 -8.47
N ILE A 104 6.50 1.60 -8.17
CA ILE A 104 7.56 2.25 -7.39
C ILE A 104 8.59 2.86 -8.35
N VAL A 105 8.99 4.11 -8.07
CA VAL A 105 10.00 4.83 -8.83
C VAL A 105 11.25 5.01 -7.96
N PRO A 106 12.35 4.30 -8.28
CA PRO A 106 13.58 4.41 -7.52
C PRO A 106 14.18 5.81 -7.46
N ALA A 107 14.69 6.19 -6.29
CA ALA A 107 15.43 7.43 -6.09
C ALA A 107 16.79 7.43 -6.81
N GLN A 108 17.47 6.27 -6.84
CA GLN A 108 18.78 6.09 -7.46
C GLN A 108 18.69 5.52 -8.89
N ARG A 109 19.70 5.85 -9.71
CA ARG A 109 19.72 5.59 -11.16
C ARG A 109 20.12 4.16 -11.53
N GLU A 110 20.76 3.43 -10.62
CA GLU A 110 21.25 2.07 -10.83
C GLU A 110 20.98 1.26 -9.57
N LEU A 111 19.81 0.62 -9.51
CA LEU A 111 19.60 -0.48 -8.57
C LEU A 111 20.22 -1.72 -9.21
N GLY A 112 21.24 -2.30 -8.60
CA GLY A 112 22.08 -3.37 -9.14
C GLY A 112 21.40 -4.75 -9.33
N GLY A 113 20.14 -4.78 -9.79
CA GLY A 113 19.40 -5.99 -10.13
C GLY A 113 19.51 -6.36 -11.62
N ASN A 114 18.94 -7.53 -11.99
CA ASN A 114 18.97 -8.11 -13.35
C ASN A 114 18.28 -7.27 -14.45
N GLY A 115 17.75 -6.10 -14.13
CA GLY A 115 17.26 -5.13 -15.09
C GLY A 115 17.89 -3.79 -14.78
N GLY A 116 18.78 -3.30 -15.66
CA GLY A 116 19.31 -1.94 -15.62
C GLY A 116 18.19 -0.91 -15.71
N MET A 117 17.54 -0.66 -14.58
CA MET A 117 16.47 0.30 -14.48
C MET A 117 17.09 1.66 -14.22
N GLY A 118 17.35 2.35 -15.33
CA GLY A 118 17.68 3.77 -15.28
C GLY A 118 16.63 4.53 -14.47
N LYS A 119 17.08 5.58 -13.77
CA LYS A 119 16.23 6.52 -13.04
C LYS A 119 14.92 6.81 -13.82
N GLY A 120 13.79 6.41 -13.26
CA GLY A 120 12.46 6.73 -13.78
C GLY A 120 11.68 5.61 -14.47
N THR A 121 12.25 4.42 -14.74
CA THR A 121 11.45 3.31 -15.31
C THR A 121 10.60 2.62 -14.25
N GLY A 122 11.15 2.36 -13.07
CA GLY A 122 10.43 1.71 -11.96
C GLY A 122 9.84 0.35 -12.33
N TRP A 123 9.15 -0.28 -11.39
CA TRP A 123 8.40 -1.50 -11.67
C TRP A 123 7.02 -1.43 -11.02
N THR A 124 6.14 -2.29 -11.51
CA THR A 124 4.79 -2.42 -10.98
C THR A 124 4.62 -3.68 -10.17
N PHE A 125 3.78 -3.60 -9.15
CA PHE A 125 3.29 -4.72 -8.35
C PHE A 125 1.83 -4.46 -7.99
N THR A 126 1.12 -5.50 -7.54
CA THR A 126 -0.29 -5.43 -7.18
C THR A 126 -0.53 -5.97 -5.78
N ASP A 127 -1.05 -5.11 -4.91
CA ASP A 127 -1.54 -5.52 -3.60
C ASP A 127 -3.03 -5.79 -3.65
N VAL A 128 -3.47 -6.75 -2.83
CA VAL A 128 -4.88 -7.14 -2.74
C VAL A 128 -5.42 -6.74 -1.38
N TYR A 129 -6.56 -6.07 -1.35
CA TYR A 129 -7.19 -5.57 -0.14
C TYR A 129 -8.62 -6.09 0.01
N GLY A 130 -8.99 -6.37 1.25
CA GLY A 130 -10.38 -6.55 1.65
C GLY A 130 -10.98 -5.23 2.05
N PHE A 131 -12.05 -4.81 1.39
CA PHE A 131 -12.80 -3.60 1.72
C PHE A 131 -14.16 -3.94 2.33
N ARG A 132 -14.53 -3.25 3.41
CA ARG A 132 -15.87 -3.37 4.01
C ARG A 132 -16.49 -2.01 4.31
N VAL A 133 -17.80 -1.93 4.07
CA VAL A 133 -18.68 -0.87 4.57
C VAL A 133 -19.43 -1.41 5.80
N PRO A 134 -19.16 -0.92 7.02
CA PRO A 134 -19.70 -1.51 8.25
C PRO A 134 -21.22 -1.42 8.37
N ALA A 135 -21.81 -0.32 7.89
CA ALA A 135 -23.26 -0.17 7.78
C ALA A 135 -23.60 0.84 6.65
N GLU A 136 -24.85 0.81 6.17
CA GLU A 136 -25.30 1.77 5.16
C GLU A 136 -25.12 3.22 5.66
N GLY A 137 -24.44 4.04 4.86
CA GLY A 137 -24.14 5.43 5.19
C GLY A 137 -22.85 5.67 5.99
N GLN A 138 -22.12 4.61 6.37
CA GLN A 138 -20.78 4.74 6.98
C GLN A 138 -19.67 4.70 5.92
N SER A 139 -18.54 5.32 6.23
CA SER A 139 -17.32 5.19 5.43
C SER A 139 -16.79 3.76 5.53
N GLY A 140 -16.42 3.17 4.40
CA GLY A 140 -15.76 1.88 4.39
C GLY A 140 -14.27 1.98 4.66
N ALA A 141 -13.66 0.86 5.04
CA ALA A 141 -12.25 0.77 5.39
C ALA A 141 -11.65 -0.57 4.92
N TRP A 142 -10.32 -0.63 4.89
CA TRP A 142 -9.55 -1.83 4.62
C TRP A 142 -9.55 -2.75 5.85
N GLU A 143 -9.89 -4.02 5.68
CA GLU A 143 -9.86 -5.02 6.75
C GLU A 143 -8.58 -5.87 6.72
N TRP A 144 -8.02 -6.04 5.53
CA TRP A 144 -6.79 -6.80 5.33
C TRP A 144 -6.09 -6.40 4.03
N SER A 145 -4.81 -6.74 3.93
CA SER A 145 -4.01 -6.68 2.70
C SER A 145 -3.20 -7.95 2.48
N ASN A 146 -2.96 -8.30 1.23
CA ASN A 146 -1.91 -9.22 0.81
C ASN A 146 -0.93 -8.44 -0.09
N ALA A 147 0.34 -8.44 0.32
CA ALA A 147 1.44 -7.72 -0.34
C ALA A 147 2.50 -8.68 -0.90
N ASP A 148 2.12 -9.91 -1.25
CA ASP A 148 3.09 -10.92 -1.71
C ASP A 148 3.76 -10.49 -3.02
N ASP A 149 2.99 -10.00 -4.01
CA ASP A 149 3.54 -9.51 -5.29
C ASP A 149 4.44 -8.28 -5.09
N GLU A 150 4.15 -7.39 -4.13
CA GLU A 150 5.05 -6.28 -3.76
C GLU A 150 6.43 -6.83 -3.36
N TYR A 151 6.46 -7.75 -2.39
CA TYR A 151 7.71 -8.23 -1.82
C TYR A 151 8.46 -9.19 -2.76
N GLU A 152 7.75 -9.99 -3.56
CA GLU A 152 8.35 -10.79 -4.63
C GLU A 152 9.00 -9.89 -5.69
N LYS A 153 8.28 -8.87 -6.18
CA LYS A 153 8.82 -7.91 -7.15
C LYS A 153 9.97 -7.09 -6.55
N LEU A 154 9.91 -6.77 -5.27
CA LEU A 154 10.99 -6.10 -4.56
C LEU A 154 12.24 -6.97 -4.50
N ALA A 155 12.11 -8.26 -4.16
CA ALA A 155 13.24 -9.19 -4.17
C ALA A 155 13.84 -9.40 -5.57
N GLU A 156 12.99 -9.45 -6.61
CA GLU A 156 13.43 -9.60 -8.01
C GLU A 156 14.19 -8.37 -8.53
N ASN A 157 13.67 -7.17 -8.25
CA ASN A 157 14.18 -5.92 -8.81
C ASN A 157 15.24 -5.26 -7.91
N TYR A 158 15.24 -5.58 -6.62
CA TYR A 158 16.18 -5.04 -5.65
C TYR A 158 16.63 -6.07 -4.59
N PRO A 159 17.45 -7.06 -4.98
CA PRO A 159 17.81 -8.20 -4.12
C PRO A 159 18.50 -7.83 -2.79
N GLY A 160 19.14 -6.66 -2.72
CA GLY A 160 19.82 -6.17 -1.50
C GLY A 160 18.88 -5.51 -0.48
N PHE A 161 17.56 -5.50 -0.73
CA PHE A 161 16.60 -4.85 0.18
C PHE A 161 16.47 -5.56 1.55
N PHE A 162 16.58 -6.88 1.55
CA PHE A 162 16.33 -7.72 2.75
C PHE A 162 17.61 -8.19 3.46
N SER A 163 18.78 -7.79 2.96
CA SER A 163 20.10 -8.19 3.46
C SER A 163 20.66 -7.25 4.52
#